data_AF-A0A1F4X3G4-F1
#
_entry.id   AF-A0A1F4X3G4-F1
#
_cell.length_a   1.000
_cell.length_b   1.000
_cell.length_c   1.000
_cell.angle_alpha   90.00
_cell.angle_beta   90.00
_cell.angle_gamma   90.00
#
_symmetry.space_group_name_H-M   'P 1'
#
loop_
_entity.id
_entity.type
_entity.pdbx_description
1 polymer ?
#
loop_
_entity_poly.entity_id
_entity_poly.type
_entity_poly.pdbx_seq_one_letter_code
_entity_poly.pdbx_strand_id
1 'polypeptide(L)'
;MDKFMPGFVNANTLDEAYFMLLSCCWKYGIKYEITEGSMKGDYRLELPVAAGIIQFPHTRPLAPIMPQGVSPTTTDEKIEQYFANYLMDPNLSTNEEYRYATWINGKVRNVYSNKYESQLEWSIRHLKEKGYGNNHPFITVGDPDTNFGYDKPYKNETERRTSPCLRGIDIKVKENKVCLGIIYRSWDLYCISDDSEVLTNNGWKNINTINQNKDTVCSLNLDKWQLEYCDISNIVKYPVVNETMYHLKTERVDQLVTANHRVLHKYVTHSGRKRIIQEYQYTQAEKIQPKDGSFIPLAAPYFGGSWSIGSDKASLLGWVLTDASYKQDCNAIEIYQTKKKYHKEIRDILNKLNINFSERFVETTKYKIANKEYPNGINVESYVFYIPVEYSKWIFNLIPKREPIEKLLDLVYEDRKALFDTMIMADGSIRSDTNKIFYSIKKDRLQWFQKLSYSLGYHSIINEGDGAIYLSKRKESMIQRQHFDNNGLKKQNYSGFVWCVNNKNTNFVMRRNNLISITGNCGFPENMGGFTLLNEYIANELGVEPGPLTFYSQGLHCYGFQIDIVKEYLRKE
;
A
#
# COMPACT_ATOMS: atom_id res chain seq x y z
N MET A 1 8.13 5.79 41.62
CA MET A 1 7.24 4.66 41.31
C MET A 1 6.39 5.09 40.15
N ASP A 2 6.66 4.59 38.95
CA ASP A 2 5.79 4.80 37.81
C ASP A 2 4.46 4.11 38.13
N LYS A 3 3.40 4.90 38.34
CA LYS A 3 2.07 4.36 38.63
C LYS A 3 1.48 3.83 37.33
N PHE A 4 1.04 2.58 37.31
CA PHE A 4 0.19 2.06 36.23
C PHE A 4 -1.10 2.87 36.20
N MET A 5 -1.23 3.75 35.21
CA MET A 5 -2.39 4.63 35.07
C MET A 5 -3.34 4.05 34.00
N PRO A 6 -4.62 3.82 34.33
CA PRO A 6 -5.59 3.35 33.36
C PRO A 6 -6.01 4.47 32.40
N GLY A 7 -6.33 4.12 31.15
CA GLY A 7 -7.01 4.97 30.20
C GLY A 7 -8.52 4.77 30.29
N PHE A 8 -9.20 5.60 31.08
CA PHE A 8 -10.66 5.59 31.14
C PHE A 8 -11.25 6.67 30.24
N VAL A 9 -12.14 6.26 29.34
CA VAL A 9 -12.74 7.15 28.35
C VAL A 9 -14.26 7.13 28.49
N ASN A 10 -14.85 8.30 28.62
CA ASN A 10 -16.30 8.47 28.50
C ASN A 10 -16.53 9.45 27.35
N ALA A 11 -16.79 8.90 26.17
CA ALA A 11 -16.91 9.64 24.93
C ALA A 11 -18.37 9.65 24.45
N ASN A 12 -18.75 10.65 23.67
CA ASN A 12 -20.05 10.69 23.01
C ASN A 12 -20.03 9.88 21.72
N THR A 13 -18.97 9.95 20.91
CA THR A 13 -18.92 9.33 19.58
C THR A 13 -17.72 8.38 19.43
N LEU A 14 -17.71 7.56 18.37
CA LEU A 14 -16.56 6.74 18.00
C LEU A 14 -15.31 7.59 17.73
N ASP A 15 -15.51 8.74 17.09
CA ASP A 15 -14.48 9.73 16.80
C ASP A 15 -13.82 10.27 18.09
N GLU A 16 -14.65 10.74 19.02
CA GLU A 16 -14.17 11.26 20.30
C GLU A 16 -13.46 10.15 21.11
N ALA A 17 -14.02 8.93 21.12
CA ALA A 17 -13.40 7.80 21.77
C ALA A 17 -12.02 7.45 21.19
N TYR A 18 -11.89 7.52 19.86
CA TYR A 18 -10.63 7.31 19.16
C TYR A 18 -9.55 8.28 19.68
N PHE A 19 -9.81 9.59 19.65
CA PHE A 19 -8.83 10.59 20.08
C PHE A 19 -8.57 10.58 21.58
N MET A 20 -9.58 10.34 22.41
CA MET A 20 -9.41 10.23 23.87
C MET A 20 -8.52 9.03 24.24
N LEU A 21 -8.69 7.88 23.58
CA LEU A 21 -7.86 6.69 23.83
C LEU A 21 -6.42 6.91 23.41
N LEU A 22 -6.20 7.54 22.25
CA LEU A 22 -4.85 7.89 21.83
C LEU A 22 -4.20 8.91 22.79
N SER A 23 -4.98 9.88 23.29
CA SER A 23 -4.50 10.86 24.26
C SER A 23 -4.14 10.22 25.60
N CYS A 24 -4.93 9.24 26.05
CA CYS A 24 -4.60 8.42 27.22
C CYS A 24 -3.31 7.63 26.98
N CYS A 25 -3.16 6.99 25.82
CA CYS A 25 -1.94 6.27 25.43
C CYS A 25 -0.72 7.19 25.53
N TRP A 26 -0.81 8.39 24.98
CA TRP A 26 0.28 9.36 25.00
C TRP A 26 0.65 9.81 26.42
N LYS A 27 -0.35 10.10 27.26
CA LYS A 27 -0.14 10.69 28.58
C LYS A 27 0.24 9.68 29.65
N TYR A 28 -0.29 8.47 29.55
CA TYR A 28 -0.26 7.45 30.61
C TYR A 28 0.34 6.12 30.16
N GLY A 29 0.62 5.97 28.87
CA GLY A 29 1.20 4.75 28.33
C GLY A 29 2.56 4.45 28.93
N ILE A 30 2.77 3.19 29.25
CA ILE A 30 4.04 2.67 29.74
C ILE A 30 4.79 2.00 28.59
N LYS A 31 6.11 2.04 28.67
CA LYS A 31 6.96 1.27 27.76
C LYS A 31 6.86 -0.21 28.16
N TYR A 32 6.19 -1.01 27.34
CA TYR A 32 6.03 -2.44 27.57
C TYR A 32 7.11 -3.22 26.81
N GLU A 33 8.00 -3.87 27.55
CA GLU A 33 9.02 -4.78 27.00
C GLU A 33 8.43 -6.16 26.77
N ILE A 34 8.63 -6.70 25.58
CA ILE A 34 8.05 -7.98 25.20
C ILE A 34 9.04 -9.08 25.61
N THR A 35 8.66 -9.97 26.53
CA THR A 35 9.57 -10.98 27.10
C THR A 35 9.52 -12.34 26.39
N GLU A 36 8.45 -12.59 25.64
CA GLU A 36 8.18 -13.84 24.95
C GLU A 36 7.14 -13.61 23.82
N GLY A 37 7.13 -14.48 22.80
CA GLY A 37 6.34 -14.28 21.58
C GLY A 37 7.19 -13.83 20.39
N SER A 38 6.55 -13.45 19.29
CA SER A 38 7.22 -13.06 18.04
C SER A 38 8.17 -11.86 18.19
N MET A 39 7.96 -11.03 19.22
CA MET A 39 8.62 -9.73 19.42
C MET A 39 9.52 -9.66 20.68
N LYS A 40 10.00 -10.81 21.19
CA LYS A 40 10.82 -10.88 22.42
C LYS A 40 12.07 -9.97 22.36
N GLY A 41 12.19 -9.05 23.30
CA GLY A 41 13.29 -8.06 23.43
C GLY A 41 12.96 -6.65 22.96
N ASP A 42 11.75 -6.41 22.43
CA ASP A 42 11.33 -5.14 21.83
C ASP A 42 10.37 -4.34 22.74
N TYR A 43 9.97 -3.11 22.35
CA TYR A 43 9.02 -2.30 23.14
C TYR A 43 7.88 -1.63 22.37
N ARG A 44 6.72 -1.48 23.04
CA ARG A 44 5.54 -0.72 22.58
C ARG A 44 5.04 0.24 23.65
N LEU A 45 4.31 1.29 23.27
CA LEU A 45 3.59 2.12 24.24
C LEU A 45 2.25 1.47 24.55
N GLU A 46 2.07 1.04 25.79
CA GLU A 46 0.91 0.28 26.23
C GLU A 46 0.16 1.05 27.30
N LEU A 47 -1.16 1.19 27.14
CA LEU A 47 -2.03 1.46 28.27
C LEU A 47 -2.29 0.15 29.01
N PRO A 48 -1.91 0.05 30.30
CA PRO A 48 -2.08 -1.17 31.11
C PRO A 48 -3.55 -1.61 31.23
N VAL A 49 -4.46 -0.64 31.17
CA VAL A 49 -5.90 -0.86 31.07
C VAL A 49 -6.46 0.25 30.22
N ALA A 50 -7.30 -0.07 29.26
CA ALA A 50 -8.15 0.88 28.58
C ALA A 50 -9.61 0.44 28.75
N ALA A 51 -10.48 1.30 29.26
CA ALA A 51 -11.90 0.98 29.35
C ALA A 51 -12.73 2.23 29.17
N GLY A 52 -13.98 2.06 28.75
CA GLY A 52 -14.79 3.23 28.51
C GLY A 52 -16.20 2.97 28.04
N ILE A 53 -16.92 4.07 27.87
CA ILE A 53 -18.27 4.13 27.32
C ILE A 53 -18.27 5.11 26.16
N ILE A 54 -18.98 4.75 25.10
CA ILE A 54 -19.30 5.59 23.95
C ILE A 54 -20.82 5.75 23.97
N GLN A 55 -21.32 6.93 24.30
CA GLN A 55 -22.73 7.18 24.59
C GLN A 55 -23.62 7.09 23.34
N PHE A 56 -23.13 7.61 22.22
CA PHE A 56 -23.82 7.74 20.93
C PHE A 56 -22.94 7.19 19.80
N PRO A 57 -22.58 5.89 19.85
CA PRO A 57 -21.63 5.28 18.92
C PRO A 57 -22.11 5.31 17.46
N HIS A 58 -23.41 5.40 17.25
CA HIS A 58 -24.08 5.45 15.95
C HIS A 58 -24.04 6.84 15.28
N THR A 59 -23.44 7.85 15.92
CA THR A 59 -23.27 9.17 15.29
C THR A 59 -22.46 9.02 14.01
N ARG A 60 -23.01 9.49 12.88
CA ARG A 60 -22.36 9.39 11.57
C ARG A 60 -21.51 10.65 11.28
N PRO A 61 -20.38 10.53 10.57
CA PRO A 61 -19.79 9.28 10.05
C PRO A 61 -19.27 8.38 11.18
N LEU A 62 -19.30 7.05 10.98
CA LEU A 62 -18.72 6.12 11.95
C LEU A 62 -17.19 6.20 11.95
N ALA A 63 -16.61 6.49 10.79
CA ALA A 63 -15.19 6.75 10.65
C ALA A 63 -14.79 8.04 11.39
N PRO A 64 -13.70 8.03 12.17
CA PRO A 64 -13.19 9.22 12.85
C PRO A 64 -12.86 10.38 11.90
N ILE A 65 -13.27 11.58 12.29
CA ILE A 65 -13.05 12.85 11.59
C ILE A 65 -11.66 13.36 11.99
N MET A 66 -10.72 13.28 11.07
CA MET A 66 -9.34 13.66 11.36
C MET A 66 -9.15 15.19 11.39
N PRO A 67 -8.22 15.71 12.23
CA PRO A 67 -7.82 17.11 12.19
C PRO A 67 -7.45 17.56 10.78
N GLN A 68 -7.81 18.79 10.38
CA GLN A 68 -7.35 19.40 9.11
C GLN A 68 -5.86 19.11 8.85
N GLY A 69 -5.55 18.52 7.69
CA GLY A 69 -4.20 18.11 7.28
C GLY A 69 -3.83 16.65 7.64
N VAL A 70 -4.63 15.99 8.48
CA VAL A 70 -4.56 14.55 8.78
C VAL A 70 -5.75 13.89 8.13
N SER A 71 -5.58 12.72 7.56
CA SER A 71 -6.64 12.06 6.80
C SER A 71 -7.11 10.76 7.41
N PRO A 72 -8.34 10.36 7.08
CA PRO A 72 -9.06 9.35 7.83
C PRO A 72 -8.35 8.00 7.84
N THR A 73 -8.37 7.38 9.02
CA THR A 73 -7.81 6.05 9.26
C THR A 73 -8.72 4.92 8.76
N THR A 74 -9.99 5.19 8.44
CA THR A 74 -10.93 4.28 7.76
C THR A 74 -12.03 5.04 7.00
N THR A 75 -12.98 4.33 6.38
CA THR A 75 -14.23 4.87 5.83
C THR A 75 -15.43 4.04 6.31
N ASP A 76 -16.64 4.61 6.23
CA ASP A 76 -17.88 3.91 6.63
C ASP A 76 -18.11 2.64 5.78
N GLU A 77 -17.75 2.64 4.49
CA GLU A 77 -17.89 1.44 3.64
C GLU A 77 -17.01 0.28 4.13
N LYS A 78 -15.81 0.58 4.66
CA LYS A 78 -14.94 -0.46 5.23
C LYS A 78 -15.46 -0.99 6.54
N ILE A 79 -16.07 -0.12 7.35
CA ILE A 79 -16.76 -0.50 8.58
C ILE A 79 -17.90 -1.47 8.28
N GLU A 80 -18.70 -1.18 7.25
CA GLU A 80 -19.78 -2.07 6.79
C GLU A 80 -19.25 -3.43 6.32
N GLN A 81 -18.15 -3.44 5.57
CA GLN A 81 -17.50 -4.69 5.14
C GLN A 81 -16.96 -5.50 6.32
N TYR A 82 -16.40 -4.85 7.35
CA TYR A 82 -15.93 -5.52 8.55
C TYR A 82 -17.09 -6.16 9.32
N PHE A 83 -18.20 -5.43 9.50
CA PHE A 83 -19.41 -5.96 10.11
C PHE A 83 -19.92 -7.20 9.37
N ALA A 84 -20.15 -7.09 8.06
CA ALA A 84 -20.71 -8.18 7.27
C ALA A 84 -19.82 -9.43 7.25
N ASN A 85 -18.51 -9.26 7.03
CA ASN A 85 -17.63 -10.39 6.76
C ASN A 85 -16.93 -10.95 8.00
N TYR A 86 -16.64 -10.11 9.01
CA TYR A 86 -15.80 -10.51 10.15
C TYR A 86 -16.60 -10.73 11.44
N LEU A 87 -17.72 -10.02 11.62
CA LEU A 87 -18.61 -10.18 12.76
C LEU A 87 -19.82 -11.07 12.46
N MET A 88 -20.33 -11.04 11.22
CA MET A 88 -21.58 -11.73 10.89
C MET A 88 -21.41 -13.09 10.19
N ASP A 89 -20.41 -13.29 9.34
CA ASP A 89 -20.23 -14.56 8.59
C ASP A 89 -19.34 -15.58 9.35
N PRO A 90 -19.91 -16.67 9.92
CA PRO A 90 -19.15 -17.65 10.69
C PRO A 90 -18.27 -18.56 9.83
N ASN A 91 -18.45 -18.53 8.51
CA ASN A 91 -17.73 -19.43 7.60
C ASN A 91 -16.27 -19.00 7.47
N LEU A 92 -15.39 -19.84 8.00
CA LEU A 92 -13.95 -19.65 7.88
C LEU A 92 -13.52 -19.90 6.43
N SER A 93 -12.68 -19.00 5.92
CA SER A 93 -11.91 -19.30 4.72
C SER A 93 -10.86 -20.38 5.04
N THR A 94 -10.36 -21.07 4.02
CA THR A 94 -9.54 -22.30 4.16
C THR A 94 -8.30 -22.17 5.07
N ASN A 95 -7.80 -20.96 5.33
CA ASN A 95 -6.64 -20.71 6.21
C ASN A 95 -6.90 -19.64 7.27
N GLU A 96 -8.15 -19.43 7.62
CA GLU A 96 -8.49 -18.56 8.72
C GLU A 96 -8.65 -19.42 9.97
N GLU A 97 -7.72 -19.30 10.92
CA GLU A 97 -7.78 -20.08 12.17
C GLU A 97 -9.06 -19.77 12.96
N TYR A 98 -9.48 -18.49 12.93
CA TYR A 98 -10.74 -18.05 13.48
C TYR A 98 -11.22 -16.72 12.88
N ARG A 99 -12.54 -16.48 12.97
CA ARG A 99 -13.19 -15.16 12.92
C ARG A 99 -13.95 -14.98 14.22
N TYR A 100 -14.24 -13.74 14.59
CA TYR A 100 -15.17 -13.51 15.71
C TYR A 100 -16.54 -14.08 15.42
N ALA A 101 -16.99 -13.97 14.17
CA ALA A 101 -18.23 -14.58 13.69
C ALA A 101 -18.35 -16.08 13.98
N THR A 102 -17.23 -16.83 14.05
CA THR A 102 -17.23 -18.26 14.41
C THR A 102 -17.91 -18.51 15.75
N TRP A 103 -17.77 -17.59 16.72
CA TRP A 103 -18.43 -17.70 18.01
C TRP A 103 -19.68 -16.82 18.14
N ILE A 104 -19.77 -15.72 17.40
CA ILE A 104 -20.96 -14.85 17.39
C ILE A 104 -22.14 -15.56 16.71
N ASN A 105 -21.93 -16.02 15.46
CA ASN A 105 -22.96 -16.60 14.60
C ASN A 105 -22.76 -18.08 14.28
N GLY A 106 -21.63 -18.69 14.68
CA GLY A 106 -21.46 -20.13 14.57
C GLY A 106 -22.46 -20.86 15.45
N LYS A 107 -23.16 -21.83 14.88
CA LYS A 107 -24.18 -22.61 15.60
C LYS A 107 -23.52 -23.72 16.41
N VAL A 108 -23.84 -23.76 17.69
CA VAL A 108 -23.42 -24.81 18.60
C VAL A 108 -24.64 -25.53 19.15
N ARG A 109 -24.46 -26.79 19.54
CA ARG A 109 -25.52 -27.57 20.17
C ARG A 109 -25.74 -27.07 21.59
N ASN A 110 -26.93 -26.55 21.87
CA ASN A 110 -27.37 -26.29 23.22
C ASN A 110 -27.66 -27.63 23.90
N VAL A 111 -26.83 -28.02 24.87
CA VAL A 111 -26.89 -29.34 25.53
C VAL A 111 -28.17 -29.56 26.33
N TYR A 112 -28.88 -28.49 26.72
CA TYR A 112 -30.11 -28.57 27.51
C TYR A 112 -31.37 -28.56 26.63
N SER A 113 -31.40 -27.74 25.57
CA SER A 113 -32.56 -27.64 24.66
C SER A 113 -32.47 -28.56 23.44
N ASN A 114 -31.30 -29.14 23.20
CA ASN A 114 -30.95 -29.92 22.02
C ASN A 114 -31.07 -29.16 20.67
N LYS A 115 -31.23 -27.83 20.71
CA LYS A 115 -31.27 -26.97 19.53
C LYS A 115 -29.87 -26.60 19.08
N TYR A 116 -29.70 -26.38 17.78
CA TYR A 116 -28.50 -25.75 17.22
C TYR A 116 -28.80 -24.28 16.97
N GLU A 117 -28.12 -23.42 17.71
CA GLU A 117 -28.27 -21.98 17.64
C GLU A 117 -26.92 -21.32 17.91
N SER A 118 -26.73 -20.10 17.42
CA SER A 118 -25.56 -19.30 17.79
C SER A 118 -25.74 -18.62 19.14
N GLN A 119 -24.66 -18.13 19.73
CA GLN A 119 -24.72 -17.34 20.97
C GLN A 119 -25.53 -16.04 20.75
N LEU A 120 -25.43 -15.42 19.57
CA LEU A 120 -26.22 -14.24 19.20
C LEU A 120 -27.71 -14.57 19.06
N GLU A 121 -28.06 -15.63 18.33
CA GLU A 121 -29.45 -16.10 18.16
C GLU A 121 -30.07 -16.42 19.52
N TRP A 122 -29.35 -17.14 20.38
CA TRP A 122 -29.79 -17.45 21.74
C TRP A 122 -30.01 -16.18 22.56
N SER A 123 -29.09 -15.22 22.50
CA SER A 123 -29.17 -13.96 23.24
C SER A 123 -30.40 -13.14 22.86
N ILE A 124 -30.64 -12.97 21.55
CA ILE A 124 -31.81 -12.25 21.02
C ILE A 124 -33.10 -12.96 21.44
N ARG A 125 -33.16 -14.28 21.26
CA ARG A 125 -34.34 -15.08 21.63
C ARG A 125 -34.61 -15.04 23.13
N HIS A 126 -33.58 -15.15 23.97
CA HIS A 126 -33.70 -15.08 25.42
C HIS A 126 -34.29 -13.75 25.87
N LEU A 127 -33.81 -12.63 25.33
CA LEU A 127 -34.32 -11.30 25.64
C LEU A 127 -35.77 -11.12 25.17
N LYS A 128 -36.14 -11.65 23.98
CA LYS A 128 -37.53 -11.66 23.50
C LYS A 128 -38.47 -12.46 24.40
N GLU A 129 -38.04 -13.63 24.89
CA GLU A 129 -38.88 -14.56 25.66
C GLU A 129 -38.97 -14.23 27.15
N LYS A 130 -37.88 -13.71 27.75
CA LYS A 130 -37.74 -13.51 29.20
C LYS A 130 -37.79 -12.05 29.62
N GLY A 131 -37.86 -11.13 28.65
CA GLY A 131 -37.82 -9.70 28.89
C GLY A 131 -36.40 -9.18 29.14
N TYR A 132 -36.29 -7.85 29.26
CA TYR A 132 -35.01 -7.12 29.20
C TYR A 132 -34.29 -6.94 30.54
N GLY A 133 -34.96 -7.21 31.67
CA GLY A 133 -34.44 -6.99 33.01
C GLY A 133 -33.41 -8.01 33.50
N ASN A 134 -32.64 -8.64 32.60
CA ASN A 134 -31.62 -9.61 32.95
C ASN A 134 -30.30 -9.34 32.20
N ASN A 135 -29.18 -9.68 32.83
CA ASN A 135 -27.83 -9.44 32.33
C ASN A 135 -27.15 -10.76 31.92
N HIS A 136 -27.93 -11.76 31.50
CA HIS A 136 -27.42 -13.08 31.11
C HIS A 136 -26.78 -13.14 29.72
N PRO A 137 -27.27 -12.41 28.70
CA PRO A 137 -26.72 -12.52 27.35
C PRO A 137 -25.26 -12.10 27.25
N PHE A 138 -24.40 -13.06 26.93
CA PHE A 138 -22.97 -12.86 26.75
C PHE A 138 -22.45 -13.81 25.68
N ILE A 139 -21.70 -13.28 24.73
CA ILE A 139 -21.04 -14.05 23.68
C ILE A 139 -19.58 -14.20 24.08
N THR A 140 -19.16 -15.43 24.33
CA THR A 140 -17.75 -15.76 24.56
C THR A 140 -17.06 -15.95 23.22
N VAL A 141 -15.92 -15.29 23.02
CA VAL A 141 -15.10 -15.39 21.81
C VAL A 141 -13.81 -16.12 22.13
N GLY A 142 -13.63 -17.28 21.50
CA GLY A 142 -12.61 -18.26 21.87
C GLY A 142 -13.14 -19.26 22.91
N ASP A 143 -12.49 -20.41 22.97
CA ASP A 143 -12.73 -21.49 23.94
C ASP A 143 -11.41 -21.84 24.65
N PRO A 144 -11.41 -22.69 25.69
CA PRO A 144 -10.17 -23.11 26.35
C PRO A 144 -9.12 -23.68 25.37
N ASP A 145 -9.55 -24.42 24.34
CA ASP A 145 -8.66 -25.01 23.34
C ASP A 145 -7.93 -23.95 22.51
N THR A 146 -8.54 -22.78 22.27
CA THR A 146 -7.85 -21.66 21.62
C THR A 146 -6.69 -21.11 22.44
N ASN A 147 -6.70 -21.26 23.77
CA ASN A 147 -5.57 -20.86 24.61
C ASN A 147 -4.46 -21.91 24.55
N PHE A 148 -4.82 -23.19 24.69
CA PHE A 148 -3.88 -24.32 24.57
C PHE A 148 -3.30 -24.45 23.15
N GLY A 149 -3.90 -23.79 22.16
CA GLY A 149 -3.35 -23.65 20.82
C GLY A 149 -1.91 -23.12 20.84
N TYR A 150 -1.54 -22.29 21.81
CA TYR A 150 -0.20 -21.73 21.96
C TYR A 150 0.85 -22.79 22.35
N ASP A 151 0.42 -23.83 23.06
CA ASP A 151 1.27 -24.94 23.53
C ASP A 151 1.44 -26.04 22.47
N LYS A 152 0.65 -26.00 21.39
CA LYS A 152 0.78 -26.98 20.31
C LYS A 152 2.16 -26.82 19.67
N PRO A 153 2.99 -27.88 19.63
CA PRO A 153 4.28 -27.83 18.98
C PRO A 153 4.09 -27.38 17.53
N TYR A 154 4.75 -26.29 17.19
CA TYR A 154 4.73 -25.72 15.87
C TYR A 154 6.13 -25.85 15.27
N LYS A 155 6.22 -26.14 13.97
CA LYS A 155 7.53 -26.29 13.31
C LYS A 155 8.13 -24.94 12.93
N ASN A 156 7.31 -23.89 12.89
CA ASN A 156 7.67 -22.51 12.53
C ASN A 156 6.56 -21.55 13.04
N GLU A 157 6.88 -20.27 13.27
CA GLU A 157 5.94 -19.26 13.82
C GLU A 157 4.64 -19.10 13.00
N THR A 158 4.59 -19.65 11.80
CA THR A 158 3.45 -19.62 10.87
C THR A 158 2.35 -20.61 11.20
N GLU A 159 2.70 -21.67 11.94
CA GLU A 159 1.84 -22.72 12.48
C GLU A 159 1.49 -22.44 13.96
N ARG A 160 2.10 -21.40 14.55
CA ARG A 160 1.84 -20.98 15.92
C ARG A 160 0.43 -20.41 15.97
N ARG A 161 -0.43 -21.14 16.67
CA ARG A 161 -1.80 -20.69 16.86
C ARG A 161 -1.83 -19.50 17.79
N THR A 162 -2.78 -18.62 17.55
CA THR A 162 -3.01 -17.47 18.42
C THR A 162 -4.40 -17.55 19.04
N SER A 163 -4.56 -16.92 20.19
CA SER A 163 -5.87 -16.76 20.81
C SER A 163 -6.55 -15.48 20.28
N PRO A 164 -7.88 -15.47 20.11
CA PRO A 164 -8.60 -14.27 19.72
C PRO A 164 -8.27 -13.07 20.61
N CYS A 165 -8.08 -11.88 20.01
CA CYS A 165 -7.82 -10.69 20.81
C CYS A 165 -9.10 -10.13 21.45
N LEU A 166 -10.26 -10.24 20.77
CA LEU A 166 -11.59 -10.13 21.39
C LEU A 166 -11.91 -11.41 22.18
N ARG A 167 -12.52 -11.26 23.36
CA ARG A 167 -12.86 -12.36 24.27
C ARG A 167 -14.33 -12.40 24.68
N GLY A 168 -15.01 -11.27 24.61
CA GLY A 168 -16.39 -11.18 25.07
C GLY A 168 -17.17 -10.07 24.39
N ILE A 169 -18.46 -10.35 24.18
CA ILE A 169 -19.47 -9.35 23.82
C ILE A 169 -20.63 -9.51 24.81
N ASP A 170 -20.77 -8.55 25.72
CA ASP A 170 -21.86 -8.46 26.69
C ASP A 170 -23.05 -7.74 26.05
N ILE A 171 -24.27 -8.28 26.14
CA ILE A 171 -25.47 -7.70 25.54
C ILE A 171 -26.49 -7.45 26.63
N LYS A 172 -26.88 -6.18 26.80
CA LYS A 172 -27.90 -5.77 27.77
C LYS A 172 -28.92 -4.87 27.11
N VAL A 173 -30.15 -4.90 27.60
CA VAL A 173 -31.16 -3.92 27.23
C VAL A 173 -31.54 -3.13 28.48
N LYS A 174 -31.29 -1.83 28.45
CA LYS A 174 -31.63 -0.92 29.55
C LYS A 174 -32.30 0.32 28.98
N GLU A 175 -33.38 0.76 29.62
CA GLU A 175 -34.12 1.96 29.18
C GLU A 175 -34.51 1.89 27.70
N ASN A 176 -34.94 0.71 27.24
CA ASN A 176 -35.29 0.44 25.84
C ASN A 176 -34.13 0.64 24.84
N LYS A 177 -32.88 0.51 25.28
CA LYS A 177 -31.68 0.62 24.45
C LYS A 177 -30.75 -0.59 24.59
N VAL A 178 -30.16 -1.05 23.48
CA VAL A 178 -29.12 -2.10 23.52
C VAL A 178 -27.79 -1.50 23.95
N CYS A 179 -27.27 -1.94 25.10
CA CYS A 179 -25.92 -1.65 25.56
C CYS A 179 -25.02 -2.85 25.22
N LEU A 180 -24.00 -2.62 24.40
CA LEU A 180 -23.07 -3.68 23.98
C LEU A 180 -21.70 -3.46 24.62
N GLY A 181 -21.16 -4.47 25.32
CA GLY A 181 -19.86 -4.41 25.98
C GLY A 181 -18.81 -5.25 25.28
N ILE A 182 -17.72 -4.62 24.82
CA ILE A 182 -16.67 -5.26 24.02
C ILE A 182 -15.44 -5.51 24.88
N ILE A 183 -14.98 -6.76 24.97
CA ILE A 183 -13.89 -7.15 25.88
C ILE A 183 -12.72 -7.68 25.07
N TYR A 184 -11.59 -6.98 25.12
CA TYR A 184 -10.31 -7.36 24.51
C TYR A 184 -9.29 -7.82 25.56
N ARG A 185 -8.43 -8.78 25.19
CA ARG A 185 -7.21 -9.12 25.96
C ARG A 185 -6.00 -8.26 25.56
N SER A 186 -5.93 -7.83 24.29
CA SER A 186 -4.90 -6.95 23.72
C SER A 186 -5.42 -6.33 22.40
N TRP A 187 -4.92 -5.17 21.96
CA TRP A 187 -5.43 -4.48 20.75
C TRP A 187 -4.33 -3.70 19.99
N ASP A 188 -4.15 -3.90 18.65
CA ASP A 188 -2.99 -3.45 17.82
C ASP A 188 -3.30 -2.75 16.46
N LEU A 189 -2.29 -2.10 15.81
CA LEU A 189 -2.34 -1.40 14.49
C LEU A 189 -1.03 -1.59 13.63
N TYR A 190 -1.04 -1.83 12.28
CA TYR A 190 0.18 -2.27 11.52
C TYR A 190 0.35 -1.86 9.98
N CYS A 191 1.52 -1.94 9.27
CA CYS A 191 1.76 -2.04 7.75
C CYS A 191 3.23 -1.78 7.18
N ILE A 192 3.69 -2.52 6.10
CA ILE A 192 4.96 -2.61 5.23
C ILE A 192 6.40 -2.35 5.77
N SER A 193 7.43 -3.06 5.27
CA SER A 193 8.85 -2.95 5.72
C SER A 193 9.60 -1.66 5.32
N ASP A 194 10.62 -1.26 6.09
CA ASP A 194 11.38 0.00 5.92
C ASP A 194 12.32 0.08 4.72
N ASP A 195 12.66 -1.05 4.14
CA ASP A 195 13.44 -1.16 2.90
C ASP A 195 12.57 -0.96 1.64
N SER A 196 11.29 -0.67 1.84
CA SER A 196 10.36 -0.25 0.79
C SER A 196 10.41 1.26 0.56
N GLU A 197 10.03 1.66 -0.65
CA GLU A 197 9.83 3.05 -1.07
C GLU A 197 8.41 3.22 -1.63
N VAL A 198 7.88 4.43 -1.59
CA VAL A 198 6.60 4.79 -2.23
C VAL A 198 6.83 5.84 -3.30
N LEU A 199 6.07 5.75 -4.39
CA LEU A 199 6.17 6.73 -5.48
C LEU A 199 5.40 7.98 -5.11
N THR A 200 6.07 9.13 -5.15
CA THR A 200 5.47 10.46 -4.92
C THR A 200 5.65 11.37 -6.13
N ASN A 201 4.98 12.52 -6.14
CA ASN A 201 5.21 13.58 -7.15
C ASN A 201 6.67 14.06 -7.18
N ASN A 202 7.42 13.87 -6.10
CA ASN A 202 8.83 14.19 -5.97
C ASN A 202 9.74 12.95 -6.10
N GLY A 203 9.25 11.88 -6.75
CA GLY A 203 9.99 10.65 -6.97
C GLY A 203 9.82 9.62 -5.85
N TRP A 204 10.73 8.65 -5.79
CA TRP A 204 10.71 7.60 -4.76
C TRP A 204 11.09 8.18 -3.41
N LYS A 205 10.25 7.92 -2.41
CA LYS A 205 10.48 8.30 -1.02
C LYS A 205 10.48 7.06 -0.15
N ASN A 206 11.40 7.02 0.79
CA ASN A 206 11.40 6.01 1.85
C ASN A 206 10.82 6.62 3.14
N ILE A 207 10.71 5.76 4.14
CA ILE A 207 10.25 6.05 5.49
C ILE A 207 10.89 7.30 6.16
N ASN A 208 12.09 7.70 5.74
CA ASN A 208 12.81 8.85 6.32
C ASN A 208 12.71 10.12 5.48
N THR A 209 12.34 10.02 4.20
CA THR A 209 12.37 11.13 3.24
C THR A 209 11.00 11.61 2.80
N ILE A 210 9.96 10.81 3.06
CA ILE A 210 8.58 11.15 2.75
C ILE A 210 8.06 12.25 3.68
N ASN A 211 7.25 13.17 3.14
CA ASN A 211 6.68 14.27 3.90
C ASN A 211 5.19 14.47 3.55
N GLN A 212 4.32 14.24 4.52
CA GLN A 212 2.86 14.33 4.37
C GLN A 212 2.36 15.68 3.81
N ASN A 213 3.06 16.77 4.12
CA ASN A 213 2.63 18.13 3.75
C ASN A 213 3.21 18.63 2.42
N LYS A 214 4.16 17.88 1.83
CA LYS A 214 4.88 18.29 0.60
C LYS A 214 4.73 17.29 -0.54
N ASP A 215 4.52 16.02 -0.19
CA ASP A 215 4.46 14.92 -1.13
C ASP A 215 3.00 14.48 -1.32
N THR A 216 2.65 14.18 -2.56
CA THR A 216 1.45 13.42 -2.92
C THR A 216 1.88 12.03 -3.34
N VAL A 217 1.16 10.99 -2.93
CA VAL A 217 1.48 9.59 -3.25
C VAL A 217 0.77 9.11 -4.51
N CYS A 218 1.49 8.38 -5.36
CA CYS A 218 0.92 7.73 -6.54
C CYS A 218 0.08 6.53 -6.12
N SER A 219 -1.16 6.48 -6.60
CA SER A 219 -2.16 5.49 -6.25
C SER A 219 -2.95 5.06 -7.49
N LEU A 220 -3.53 3.86 -7.46
CA LEU A 220 -4.39 3.34 -8.53
C LEU A 220 -5.85 3.67 -8.27
N ASN A 221 -6.45 4.41 -9.20
CA ASN A 221 -7.89 4.53 -9.33
C ASN A 221 -8.44 3.26 -10.02
N LEU A 222 -9.13 2.40 -9.25
CA LEU A 222 -9.62 1.12 -9.73
C LEU A 222 -10.71 1.26 -10.79
N ASP A 223 -11.58 2.27 -10.67
CA ASP A 223 -12.70 2.49 -11.59
C ASP A 223 -12.20 2.91 -12.98
N LYS A 224 -11.22 3.82 -13.02
CA LYS A 224 -10.64 4.33 -14.27
C LYS A 224 -9.50 3.46 -14.80
N TRP A 225 -8.95 2.58 -13.97
CA TRP A 225 -7.71 1.86 -14.21
C TRP A 225 -6.55 2.81 -14.59
N GLN A 226 -6.36 3.84 -13.78
CA GLN A 226 -5.38 4.91 -14.03
C GLN A 226 -4.65 5.23 -12.74
N LEU A 227 -3.36 5.56 -12.86
CA LEU A 227 -2.63 6.13 -11.74
C LEU A 227 -3.08 7.57 -11.53
N GLU A 228 -3.05 8.01 -10.27
CA GLU A 228 -3.25 9.39 -9.88
C GLU A 228 -2.43 9.70 -8.63
N TYR A 229 -1.94 10.95 -8.54
CA TYR A 229 -1.29 11.43 -7.33
C TYR A 229 -2.35 11.95 -6.38
N CYS A 230 -2.38 11.37 -5.19
CA CYS A 230 -3.32 11.71 -4.13
C CYS A 230 -2.57 12.36 -2.97
N ASP A 231 -3.21 13.30 -2.29
CA ASP A 231 -2.64 13.86 -1.06
C ASP A 231 -2.35 12.75 -0.07
N ILE A 232 -1.16 12.82 0.54
CA ILE A 232 -0.79 11.88 1.59
C ILE A 232 -1.60 12.24 2.80
N SER A 233 -2.29 11.22 3.22
CA SER A 233 -3.38 11.38 4.12
C SER A 233 -2.86 11.16 5.55
N ASN A 234 -2.02 10.15 5.71
CA ASN A 234 -1.27 9.87 6.91
C ASN A 234 -0.01 9.08 6.54
N ILE A 235 1.05 9.25 7.32
CA ILE A 235 2.25 8.40 7.25
C ILE A 235 2.41 7.68 8.59
N VAL A 236 2.34 6.36 8.55
CA VAL A 236 2.48 5.49 9.71
C VAL A 236 3.92 4.98 9.78
N LYS A 237 4.56 4.97 10.94
CA LYS A 237 5.89 4.35 11.17
C LYS A 237 6.03 3.84 12.60
N TYR A 238 6.58 2.64 12.77
CA TYR A 238 6.92 2.07 14.09
C TYR A 238 7.96 0.93 13.94
N PRO A 239 8.83 0.69 14.93
CA PRO A 239 9.82 -0.39 14.87
C PRO A 239 9.18 -1.75 15.14
N VAL A 240 9.80 -2.81 14.61
CA VAL A 240 9.51 -4.22 14.91
C VAL A 240 10.81 -5.02 15.00
N VAL A 241 10.82 -6.06 15.82
CA VAL A 241 11.95 -7.00 15.97
C VAL A 241 11.44 -8.42 15.80
N ASN A 242 12.05 -9.12 14.84
CA ASN A 242 11.76 -10.51 14.50
C ASN A 242 10.28 -10.78 14.18
N GLU A 243 9.57 -9.76 13.70
CA GLU A 243 8.18 -9.84 13.30
C GLU A 243 8.01 -10.76 12.09
N THR A 244 7.04 -11.66 12.16
CA THR A 244 6.73 -12.56 11.05
C THR A 244 5.93 -11.81 9.99
N MET A 245 6.62 -11.34 8.94
CA MET A 245 6.00 -10.67 7.82
C MET A 245 5.73 -11.64 6.67
N TYR A 246 4.72 -11.33 5.86
CA TYR A 246 4.34 -12.09 4.68
C TYR A 246 5.08 -11.54 3.47
N HIS A 247 5.85 -12.41 2.84
CA HIS A 247 6.71 -12.11 1.71
C HIS A 247 6.07 -12.56 0.40
N LEU A 248 5.50 -11.58 -0.27
CA LEU A 248 4.91 -11.72 -1.57
C LEU A 248 5.97 -11.45 -2.64
N LYS A 249 6.71 -12.50 -3.03
CA LYS A 249 7.81 -12.40 -3.99
C LYS A 249 7.55 -13.18 -5.28
N THR A 250 7.63 -12.49 -6.41
CA THR A 250 7.68 -13.05 -7.76
C THR A 250 8.87 -12.45 -8.51
N GLU A 251 9.05 -12.83 -9.79
CA GLU A 251 10.04 -12.18 -10.66
C GLU A 251 9.72 -10.69 -10.98
N ARG A 252 8.52 -10.19 -10.61
CA ARG A 252 8.05 -8.82 -10.91
C ARG A 252 7.57 -8.03 -9.70
N VAL A 253 7.32 -8.68 -8.58
CA VAL A 253 6.75 -8.09 -7.37
C VAL A 253 7.58 -8.52 -6.18
N ASP A 254 7.85 -7.60 -5.27
CA ASP A 254 8.43 -7.87 -3.97
C ASP A 254 7.73 -6.99 -2.94
N GLN A 255 6.81 -7.58 -2.16
CA GLN A 255 6.16 -6.91 -1.03
C GLN A 255 6.44 -7.71 0.23
N LEU A 256 6.96 -7.06 1.26
CA LEU A 256 7.13 -7.62 2.59
C LEU A 256 6.20 -6.87 3.53
N VAL A 257 5.13 -7.53 3.97
CA VAL A 257 3.98 -6.87 4.61
C VAL A 257 3.52 -7.59 5.87
N THR A 258 2.86 -6.89 6.78
CA THR A 258 2.31 -7.51 8.00
C THR A 258 1.10 -8.40 7.68
N ALA A 259 0.74 -9.30 8.60
CA ALA A 259 -0.36 -10.27 8.41
C ALA A 259 -1.68 -9.65 7.94
N ASN A 260 -2.06 -8.54 8.58
CA ASN A 260 -3.29 -7.80 8.34
C ASN A 260 -3.23 -6.84 7.14
N HIS A 261 -2.09 -6.76 6.43
CA HIS A 261 -1.92 -5.88 5.28
C HIS A 261 -2.85 -6.27 4.14
N ARG A 262 -3.68 -5.33 3.68
CA ARG A 262 -4.63 -5.59 2.59
C ARG A 262 -3.91 -5.56 1.25
N VAL A 263 -3.59 -6.72 0.69
CA VAL A 263 -3.01 -6.84 -0.66
C VAL A 263 -4.12 -6.68 -1.69
N LEU A 264 -3.87 -5.83 -2.70
CA LEU A 264 -4.73 -5.67 -3.86
C LEU A 264 -4.43 -6.76 -4.89
N HIS A 265 -5.39 -7.62 -5.19
CA HIS A 265 -5.22 -8.70 -6.16
C HIS A 265 -6.56 -9.14 -6.74
N LYS A 266 -6.56 -10.01 -7.75
CA LYS A 266 -7.76 -10.72 -8.21
C LYS A 266 -7.52 -12.21 -8.32
N TYR A 267 -8.54 -13.01 -8.04
CA TYR A 267 -8.48 -14.44 -8.26
C TYR A 267 -8.90 -14.80 -9.68
N VAL A 268 -8.25 -15.85 -10.19
CA VAL A 268 -8.73 -16.63 -11.32
C VAL A 268 -9.14 -17.99 -10.79
N THR A 269 -10.34 -18.43 -11.18
CA THR A 269 -10.87 -19.76 -10.85
C THR A 269 -11.31 -20.46 -12.13
N HIS A 270 -11.47 -21.79 -12.05
CA HIS A 270 -12.04 -22.57 -13.15
C HIS A 270 -13.40 -23.15 -12.77
N SER A 271 -14.32 -23.18 -13.73
CA SER A 271 -15.57 -23.95 -13.67
C SER A 271 -15.62 -24.85 -14.90
N GLY A 272 -15.25 -26.13 -14.73
CA GLY A 272 -15.01 -27.04 -15.85
C GLY A 272 -13.86 -26.56 -16.73
N ARG A 273 -14.11 -26.34 -18.03
CA ARG A 273 -13.12 -25.77 -18.98
C ARG A 273 -13.12 -24.24 -19.02
N LYS A 274 -14.03 -23.56 -18.32
CA LYS A 274 -14.18 -22.10 -18.38
C LYS A 274 -13.37 -21.43 -17.28
N ARG A 275 -12.48 -20.50 -17.68
CA ARG A 275 -11.73 -19.62 -16.78
C ARG A 275 -12.60 -18.44 -16.37
N ILE A 276 -12.75 -18.21 -15.07
CA ILE A 276 -13.50 -17.11 -14.46
C ILE A 276 -12.49 -16.15 -13.81
N ILE A 277 -12.50 -14.89 -14.22
CA ILE A 277 -11.63 -13.85 -13.68
C ILE A 277 -12.49 -13.00 -12.75
N GLN A 278 -12.12 -12.93 -11.48
CA GLN A 278 -12.79 -12.07 -10.51
C GLN A 278 -12.32 -10.62 -10.64
N GLU A 279 -13.09 -9.70 -10.09
CA GLU A 279 -12.67 -8.30 -9.95
C GLU A 279 -11.53 -8.16 -8.94
N TYR A 280 -10.83 -7.02 -9.01
CA TYR A 280 -9.82 -6.69 -8.02
C TYR A 280 -10.45 -6.51 -6.65
N GLN A 281 -9.85 -7.13 -5.66
CA GLN A 281 -10.30 -7.13 -4.28
C GLN A 281 -9.11 -6.96 -3.35
N TYR A 282 -9.41 -6.56 -2.11
CA TYR A 282 -8.44 -6.51 -1.04
C TYR A 282 -8.54 -7.77 -0.18
N THR A 283 -7.42 -8.42 0.07
CA THR A 283 -7.36 -9.56 1.00
C THR A 283 -6.17 -9.37 1.92
N GLN A 284 -6.36 -9.64 3.21
CA GLN A 284 -5.25 -9.63 4.18
C GLN A 284 -4.17 -10.59 3.73
N ALA A 285 -2.90 -10.21 3.86
CA ALA A 285 -1.76 -10.99 3.41
C ALA A 285 -1.79 -12.43 3.95
N GLU A 286 -2.22 -12.60 5.21
CA GLU A 286 -2.36 -13.92 5.83
C GLU A 286 -3.42 -14.83 5.20
N LYS A 287 -4.39 -14.25 4.49
CA LYS A 287 -5.54 -14.98 3.94
C LYS A 287 -5.37 -15.39 2.48
N ILE A 288 -4.30 -14.98 1.81
CA ILE A 288 -3.93 -15.41 0.44
C ILE A 288 -3.11 -16.70 0.58
N GLN A 289 -3.43 -17.92 0.16
CA GLN A 289 -4.34 -18.59 -0.77
C GLN A 289 -3.80 -18.90 -2.17
N PRO A 290 -3.02 -20.01 -2.32
CA PRO A 290 -2.65 -20.58 -3.61
C PRO A 290 -3.88 -21.19 -4.28
N LYS A 291 -4.71 -20.37 -4.92
CA LYS A 291 -5.76 -20.81 -5.84
C LYS A 291 -5.18 -21.05 -7.24
N ASP A 292 -6.04 -21.34 -8.23
CA ASP A 292 -5.67 -21.50 -9.66
C ASP A 292 -4.90 -20.29 -10.25
N GLY A 293 -4.94 -19.15 -9.57
CA GLY A 293 -4.04 -18.01 -9.76
C GLY A 293 -4.53 -16.78 -9.02
N SER A 294 -3.63 -16.08 -8.33
CA SER A 294 -3.85 -14.70 -7.87
C SER A 294 -3.03 -13.75 -8.71
N PHE A 295 -3.61 -12.63 -9.14
CA PHE A 295 -2.96 -11.65 -10.01
C PHE A 295 -2.88 -10.31 -9.32
N ILE A 296 -1.66 -9.77 -9.22
CA ILE A 296 -1.38 -8.48 -8.61
C ILE A 296 -1.19 -7.43 -9.69
N PRO A 297 -1.81 -6.26 -9.54
CA PRO A 297 -1.62 -5.17 -10.49
C PRO A 297 -0.18 -4.63 -10.41
N LEU A 298 0.44 -4.50 -11.58
CA LEU A 298 1.81 -4.02 -11.74
C LEU A 298 1.84 -2.55 -12.13
N ALA A 299 1.06 -2.17 -13.15
CA ALA A 299 1.13 -0.87 -13.76
C ALA A 299 -0.21 -0.44 -14.38
N ALA A 300 -0.43 0.86 -14.37
CA ALA A 300 -1.49 1.57 -15.09
C ALA A 300 -0.90 2.90 -15.61
N PRO A 301 -1.46 3.49 -16.68
CA PRO A 301 -1.01 4.78 -17.17
C PRO A 301 -1.40 5.91 -16.19
N TYR A 302 -0.55 6.93 -16.08
CA TYR A 302 -0.87 8.21 -15.45
C TYR A 302 -1.14 9.25 -16.54
N PHE A 303 -2.37 9.75 -16.67
CA PHE A 303 -2.73 10.73 -17.71
C PHE A 303 -2.63 12.19 -17.27
N GLY A 304 -2.20 12.46 -16.04
CA GLY A 304 -2.00 13.84 -15.56
C GLY A 304 -0.72 14.48 -16.11
N GLY A 305 -0.35 15.60 -15.48
CA GLY A 305 0.75 16.49 -15.83
C GLY A 305 0.31 17.94 -15.78
N SER A 306 1.11 18.81 -15.13
CA SER A 306 0.76 20.22 -14.93
C SER A 306 1.19 21.15 -16.06
N TRP A 307 2.08 20.69 -16.95
CA TRP A 307 2.68 21.55 -17.98
C TRP A 307 3.07 20.79 -19.24
N SER A 308 3.24 21.52 -20.33
CA SER A 308 3.63 20.97 -21.63
C SER A 308 4.76 21.80 -22.25
N ILE A 309 5.67 21.12 -22.91
CA ILE A 309 6.67 21.71 -23.82
C ILE A 309 6.33 21.44 -25.29
N GLY A 310 5.34 20.58 -25.55
CA GLY A 310 4.96 20.07 -26.85
C GLY A 310 5.78 18.83 -27.25
N SER A 311 5.11 17.85 -27.84
CA SER A 311 5.69 16.55 -28.22
C SER A 311 6.96 16.68 -29.07
N ASP A 312 7.04 17.71 -29.93
CA ASP A 312 8.21 17.91 -30.78
C ASP A 312 9.44 18.37 -29.97
N LYS A 313 9.25 19.30 -29.01
CA LYS A 313 10.33 19.72 -28.10
C LYS A 313 10.71 18.59 -27.14
N ALA A 314 9.74 17.80 -26.69
CA ALA A 314 9.99 16.63 -25.85
C ALA A 314 10.81 15.56 -26.59
N SER A 315 10.52 15.35 -27.88
CA SER A 315 11.32 14.48 -28.74
C SER A 315 12.76 15.01 -28.88
N LEU A 316 12.93 16.30 -29.20
CA LEU A 316 14.27 16.90 -29.26
C LEU A 316 15.03 16.75 -27.92
N LEU A 317 14.35 16.94 -26.79
CA LEU A 317 14.93 16.77 -25.46
C LEU A 317 15.41 15.33 -25.23
N GLY A 318 14.68 14.34 -25.74
CA GLY A 318 15.07 12.93 -25.70
C GLY A 318 16.40 12.68 -26.40
N TRP A 319 16.56 13.19 -27.62
CA TRP A 319 17.84 13.15 -28.34
C TRP A 319 18.97 13.85 -27.59
N VAL A 320 18.67 14.97 -26.94
CA VAL A 320 19.68 15.71 -26.17
C VAL A 320 20.15 14.95 -24.94
N LEU A 321 19.26 14.24 -24.26
CA LEU A 321 19.61 13.48 -23.06
C LEU A 321 20.48 12.26 -23.37
N THR A 322 20.37 11.67 -24.56
CA THR A 322 21.08 10.44 -24.95
C THR A 322 22.32 10.72 -25.80
N ASP A 323 22.15 11.39 -26.96
CA ASP A 323 23.11 11.35 -28.07
C ASP A 323 23.85 12.69 -28.28
N ALA A 324 23.54 13.70 -27.48
CA ALA A 324 24.10 15.04 -27.65
C ALA A 324 25.32 15.32 -26.79
N SER A 325 26.06 16.39 -27.11
CA SER A 325 27.17 16.97 -26.35
C SER A 325 26.98 18.48 -26.20
N TYR A 326 27.29 19.02 -25.01
CA TYR A 326 27.26 20.46 -24.74
C TYR A 326 28.63 21.08 -25.03
N LYS A 327 28.67 22.12 -25.86
CA LYS A 327 29.87 22.92 -26.09
C LYS A 327 30.04 23.92 -24.95
N GLN A 328 31.09 23.73 -24.15
CA GLN A 328 31.34 24.50 -22.92
C GLN A 328 31.53 26.01 -23.17
N ASP A 329 32.00 26.40 -24.36
CA ASP A 329 32.36 27.80 -24.64
C ASP A 329 31.20 28.66 -25.16
N CYS A 330 30.12 28.04 -25.64
CA CYS A 330 29.07 28.77 -26.35
C CYS A 330 27.64 28.31 -26.11
N ASN A 331 27.39 27.38 -25.16
CA ASN A 331 26.07 26.81 -24.90
C ASN A 331 25.38 26.29 -26.18
N ALA A 332 26.15 25.81 -27.15
CA ALA A 332 25.62 25.12 -28.32
C ALA A 332 25.52 23.61 -28.05
N ILE A 333 24.66 22.92 -28.81
CA ILE A 333 24.44 21.48 -28.67
C ILE A 333 24.86 20.80 -29.97
N GLU A 334 25.64 19.71 -29.87
CA GLU A 334 25.93 18.82 -30.99
C GLU A 334 25.27 17.47 -30.76
N ILE A 335 24.33 17.05 -31.61
CA ILE A 335 23.72 15.71 -31.57
C ILE A 335 24.45 14.80 -32.56
N TYR A 336 24.92 13.65 -32.10
CA TYR A 336 25.66 12.69 -32.91
C TYR A 336 24.79 11.47 -33.19
N GLN A 337 24.62 11.11 -34.46
CA GLN A 337 23.89 9.90 -34.81
C GLN A 337 24.55 9.17 -35.98
N THR A 338 24.63 7.85 -35.88
CA THR A 338 25.21 7.01 -36.94
C THR A 338 24.37 7.09 -38.22
N LYS A 339 25.01 7.07 -39.39
CA LYS A 339 24.33 7.13 -40.70
C LYS A 339 23.25 6.06 -40.88
N LYS A 340 23.41 4.91 -40.22
CA LYS A 340 22.51 3.75 -40.33
C LYS A 340 21.24 3.84 -39.47
N LYS A 341 21.15 4.79 -38.54
CA LYS A 341 20.06 4.87 -37.56
C LYS A 341 19.52 6.30 -37.47
N TYR A 342 18.20 6.49 -37.53
CA TYR A 342 17.41 7.64 -37.05
C TYR A 342 17.90 9.09 -37.26
N HIS A 343 18.94 9.35 -38.05
CA HIS A 343 19.43 10.71 -38.33
C HIS A 343 18.40 11.57 -39.08
N LYS A 344 17.52 10.95 -39.85
CA LYS A 344 16.39 11.62 -40.51
C LYS A 344 15.37 12.16 -39.50
N GLU A 345 15.09 11.41 -38.44
CA GLU A 345 14.18 11.84 -37.36
C GLU A 345 14.71 13.09 -36.64
N ILE A 346 16.03 13.17 -36.43
CA ILE A 346 16.68 14.38 -35.87
C ILE A 346 16.54 15.56 -36.83
N ARG A 347 16.74 15.35 -38.14
CA ARG A 347 16.55 16.41 -39.14
C ARG A 347 15.11 16.92 -39.18
N ASP A 348 14.16 15.99 -39.19
CA ASP A 348 12.73 16.30 -39.30
C ASP A 348 12.23 17.03 -38.06
N ILE A 349 12.69 16.66 -36.86
CA ILE A 349 12.30 17.35 -35.63
C ILE A 349 12.87 18.78 -35.56
N LEU A 350 14.10 18.98 -36.00
CA LEU A 350 14.71 20.32 -36.05
C LEU A 350 13.99 21.22 -37.06
N ASN A 351 13.64 20.68 -38.23
CA ASN A 351 12.85 21.39 -39.24
C ASN A 351 11.45 21.74 -38.72
N LYS A 352 10.73 20.81 -38.09
CA LYS A 352 9.41 21.06 -37.50
C LYS A 352 9.43 22.17 -36.46
N LEU A 353 10.50 22.23 -35.67
CA LEU A 353 10.70 23.25 -34.64
C LEU A 353 11.22 24.59 -35.21
N ASN A 354 11.43 24.70 -36.53
CA ASN A 354 12.04 25.85 -37.20
C ASN A 354 13.39 26.26 -36.57
N ILE A 355 14.18 25.26 -36.17
CA ILE A 355 15.53 25.47 -35.63
C ILE A 355 16.49 25.57 -36.80
N ASN A 356 17.28 26.65 -36.86
CA ASN A 356 18.39 26.72 -37.81
C ASN A 356 19.57 25.91 -37.25
N PHE A 357 19.99 24.86 -37.96
CA PHE A 357 21.08 23.98 -37.56
C PHE A 357 22.06 23.79 -38.71
N SER A 358 23.31 23.45 -38.40
CA SER A 358 24.24 22.91 -39.40
C SER A 358 24.36 21.41 -39.25
N GLU A 359 24.36 20.72 -40.38
CA GLU A 359 24.55 19.28 -40.46
C GLU A 359 25.89 18.99 -41.14
N ARG A 360 26.76 18.23 -40.47
CA ARG A 360 28.02 17.76 -41.07
C ARG A 360 28.11 16.25 -41.02
N PHE A 361 28.71 15.69 -42.06
CA PHE A 361 29.07 14.28 -42.11
C PHE A 361 30.48 14.10 -41.54
N VAL A 362 30.64 13.09 -40.68
CA VAL A 362 31.91 12.78 -40.02
C VAL A 362 32.16 11.29 -40.11
N GLU A 363 33.39 10.92 -40.50
CA GLU A 363 33.88 9.57 -40.42
C GLU A 363 34.89 9.48 -39.27
N THR A 364 34.71 8.50 -38.38
CA THR A 364 35.62 8.30 -37.26
C THR A 364 36.01 6.84 -37.16
N THR A 365 37.30 6.56 -37.07
CA THR A 365 37.80 5.21 -36.79
C THR A 365 37.64 4.92 -35.30
N LYS A 366 36.83 3.91 -34.96
CA LYS A 366 36.67 3.41 -33.59
C LYS A 366 37.38 2.08 -33.44
N TYR A 367 38.11 1.90 -32.35
CA TYR A 367 38.78 0.63 -32.01
C TYR A 367 37.93 -0.23 -31.06
N LYS A 368 36.83 0.33 -30.53
CA LYS A 368 35.88 -0.35 -29.66
C LYS A 368 34.47 0.16 -29.93
N ILE A 369 33.50 -0.75 -30.10
CA ILE A 369 32.08 -0.44 -30.18
C ILE A 369 31.36 -1.39 -29.23
N ALA A 370 30.63 -0.84 -28.26
CA ALA A 370 30.07 -1.60 -27.14
C ALA A 370 31.16 -2.49 -26.50
N ASN A 371 30.92 -3.79 -26.35
CA ASN A 371 31.87 -4.75 -25.76
C ASN A 371 32.76 -5.44 -26.81
N LYS A 372 32.76 -4.99 -28.06
CA LYS A 372 33.54 -5.60 -29.14
C LYS A 372 34.73 -4.71 -29.51
N GLU A 373 35.92 -5.30 -29.45
CA GLU A 373 37.16 -4.67 -29.88
C GLU A 373 37.40 -4.92 -31.37
N TYR A 374 37.94 -3.90 -32.04
CA TYR A 374 38.27 -3.89 -33.45
C TYR A 374 39.76 -3.52 -33.55
N PRO A 375 40.68 -4.51 -33.47
CA PRO A 375 42.12 -4.26 -33.46
C PRO A 375 42.61 -3.44 -34.65
N ASN A 376 41.95 -3.59 -35.80
CA ASN A 376 42.28 -2.87 -37.03
C ASN A 376 41.51 -1.55 -37.22
N GLY A 377 40.73 -1.15 -36.21
CA GLY A 377 39.78 -0.05 -36.30
C GLY A 377 38.58 -0.38 -37.19
N ILE A 378 37.45 0.26 -36.92
CA ILE A 378 36.27 0.24 -37.79
C ILE A 378 35.83 1.68 -38.04
N ASN A 379 35.62 2.03 -39.31
CA ASN A 379 35.11 3.35 -39.66
C ASN A 379 33.62 3.42 -39.37
N VAL A 380 33.24 4.45 -38.60
CA VAL A 380 31.86 4.75 -38.24
C VAL A 380 31.47 6.07 -38.88
N GLU A 381 30.56 5.99 -39.83
CA GLU A 381 29.95 7.14 -40.48
C GLU A 381 28.83 7.71 -39.59
N SER A 382 28.90 9.00 -39.27
CA SER A 382 27.92 9.68 -38.42
C SER A 382 27.56 11.05 -38.98
N TYR A 383 26.32 11.49 -38.71
CA TYR A 383 25.90 12.87 -38.88
C TYR A 383 26.00 13.58 -37.54
N VAL A 384 26.47 14.83 -37.59
CA VAL A 384 26.53 15.73 -36.43
C VAL A 384 25.64 16.93 -36.73
N PHE A 385 24.65 17.13 -35.88
CA PHE A 385 23.72 18.26 -35.95
C PHE A 385 24.13 19.29 -34.91
N TYR A 386 24.60 20.44 -35.35
CA TYR A 386 24.96 21.56 -34.49
C TYR A 386 23.78 22.53 -34.36
N ILE A 387 23.30 22.69 -33.12
CA ILE A 387 22.22 23.58 -32.74
C ILE A 387 22.85 24.83 -32.09
N PRO A 388 22.74 26.00 -32.71
CA PRO A 388 23.25 27.26 -32.18
C PRO A 388 22.60 27.64 -30.85
N VAL A 389 23.31 28.47 -30.07
CA VAL A 389 22.90 28.92 -28.74
C VAL A 389 21.49 29.54 -28.70
N GLU A 390 21.11 30.25 -29.77
CA GLU A 390 19.80 30.89 -29.89
C GLU A 390 18.64 29.91 -29.67
N TYR A 391 18.79 28.67 -30.17
CA TYR A 391 17.75 27.64 -30.12
C TYR A 391 17.91 26.66 -28.95
N SER A 392 19.11 26.58 -28.36
CA SER A 392 19.41 25.66 -27.26
C SER A 392 19.16 26.27 -25.87
N LYS A 393 19.05 27.60 -25.73
CA LYS A 393 18.88 28.30 -24.44
C LYS A 393 17.84 27.67 -23.52
N TRP A 394 16.66 27.33 -24.04
CA TRP A 394 15.58 26.74 -23.24
C TRP A 394 15.94 25.33 -22.71
N ILE A 395 16.75 24.57 -23.46
CA ILE A 395 17.23 23.25 -23.07
C ILE A 395 18.25 23.39 -21.94
N PHE A 396 19.20 24.32 -22.06
CA PHE A 396 20.17 24.60 -20.99
C PHE A 396 19.48 25.10 -19.71
N ASN A 397 18.45 25.93 -19.84
CA ASN A 397 17.68 26.39 -18.69
C ASN A 397 16.93 25.24 -17.99
N LEU A 398 16.52 24.21 -18.74
CA LEU A 398 15.76 23.08 -18.20
C LEU A 398 16.66 21.96 -17.66
N ILE A 399 17.71 21.60 -18.38
CA ILE A 399 18.64 20.50 -18.05
C ILE A 399 20.11 20.93 -18.22
N PRO A 400 20.61 21.90 -17.44
CA PRO A 400 21.94 22.49 -17.64
C PRO A 400 23.10 21.49 -17.59
N LYS A 401 22.91 20.37 -16.88
CA LYS A 401 23.91 19.29 -16.74
C LYS A 401 23.70 18.14 -17.74
N ARG A 402 22.75 18.26 -18.69
CA ARG A 402 22.32 17.18 -19.59
C ARG A 402 21.92 15.90 -18.83
N GLU A 403 21.27 16.09 -17.68
CA GLU A 403 20.65 15.03 -16.89
C GLU A 403 19.16 15.28 -16.77
N PRO A 404 18.33 14.22 -16.76
CA PRO A 404 16.90 14.39 -16.60
C PRO A 404 16.58 14.87 -15.17
N ILE A 405 15.54 15.68 -15.06
CA ILE A 405 15.05 16.23 -13.78
C ILE A 405 13.64 15.71 -13.47
N GLU A 406 13.28 15.64 -12.19
CA GLU A 406 11.96 15.15 -11.75
C GLU A 406 10.79 15.92 -12.39
N LYS A 407 10.95 17.22 -12.60
CA LYS A 407 9.93 18.08 -13.22
C LYS A 407 9.45 17.58 -14.59
N LEU A 408 10.29 16.86 -15.33
CA LEU A 408 9.92 16.27 -16.63
C LEU A 408 8.89 15.13 -16.51
N LEU A 409 8.76 14.51 -15.34
CA LEU A 409 7.75 13.46 -15.08
C LEU A 409 6.33 14.03 -14.90
N ASP A 410 6.23 15.34 -14.72
CA ASP A 410 4.99 16.12 -14.60
C ASP A 410 4.59 16.80 -15.92
N LEU A 411 5.25 16.45 -17.02
CA LEU A 411 4.79 16.80 -18.37
C LEU A 411 3.45 16.10 -18.68
N VAL A 412 2.62 16.70 -19.54
CA VAL A 412 1.42 16.02 -20.06
C VAL A 412 1.78 14.68 -20.71
N TYR A 413 0.82 13.74 -20.73
CA TYR A 413 1.05 12.37 -21.19
C TYR A 413 1.73 12.28 -22.57
N GLU A 414 1.28 13.07 -23.55
CA GLU A 414 1.83 13.04 -24.92
C GLU A 414 3.29 13.51 -25.00
N ASP A 415 3.67 14.50 -24.18
CA ASP A 415 5.04 14.99 -24.12
C ASP A 415 5.95 13.95 -23.47
N ARG A 416 5.51 13.31 -22.38
CA ARG A 416 6.26 12.21 -21.74
C ARG A 416 6.42 11.03 -22.66
N LYS A 417 5.37 10.71 -23.43
CA LYS A 417 5.40 9.64 -24.42
C LYS A 417 6.41 9.95 -25.53
N ALA A 418 6.40 11.17 -26.07
CA ALA A 418 7.35 11.60 -27.10
C ALA A 418 8.81 11.58 -26.60
N LEU A 419 9.04 12.05 -25.37
CA LEU A 419 10.34 11.98 -24.69
C LEU A 419 10.80 10.52 -24.53
N PHE A 420 9.92 9.66 -24.01
CA PHE A 420 10.19 8.24 -23.82
C PHE A 420 10.52 7.51 -25.12
N ASP A 421 9.68 7.67 -26.15
CA ASP A 421 9.84 7.00 -27.44
C ASP A 421 11.17 7.41 -28.10
N THR A 422 11.53 8.69 -27.99
CA THR A 422 12.80 9.19 -28.55
C THR A 422 14.02 8.66 -27.80
N MET A 423 13.98 8.63 -26.46
CA MET A 423 15.07 8.05 -25.67
C MET A 423 15.27 6.56 -25.95
N ILE A 424 14.18 5.80 -26.19
CA ILE A 424 14.27 4.39 -26.64
C ILE A 424 14.87 4.29 -28.04
N MET A 425 14.50 5.18 -28.95
CA MET A 425 15.00 5.18 -30.32
C MET A 425 16.51 5.46 -30.38
N ALA A 426 17.00 6.32 -29.49
CA ALA A 426 18.41 6.68 -29.40
C ALA A 426 19.27 5.58 -28.73
N ASP A 427 18.95 5.26 -27.47
CA ASP A 427 19.79 4.45 -26.58
C ASP A 427 19.09 3.14 -26.14
N GLY A 428 18.09 2.69 -26.92
CA GLY A 428 17.29 1.51 -26.60
C GLY A 428 17.24 0.46 -27.71
N SER A 429 16.45 -0.58 -27.44
CA SER A 429 16.16 -1.68 -28.36
C SER A 429 14.69 -2.05 -28.25
N ILE A 430 14.00 -2.09 -29.39
CA ILE A 430 12.59 -2.46 -29.48
C ILE A 430 12.53 -3.93 -29.86
N ARG A 431 12.07 -4.80 -28.94
CA ARG A 431 11.86 -6.23 -29.23
C ARG A 431 10.46 -6.48 -29.78
N SER A 432 9.47 -5.74 -29.28
CA SER A 432 8.09 -5.69 -29.77
C SER A 432 7.43 -4.39 -29.34
N ASP A 433 6.20 -4.11 -29.80
CA ASP A 433 5.43 -2.94 -29.36
C ASP A 433 5.26 -2.87 -27.83
N THR A 434 5.17 -4.06 -27.22
CA THR A 434 4.94 -4.25 -25.79
C THR A 434 6.22 -4.42 -24.97
N ASN A 435 7.35 -4.79 -25.58
CA ASN A 435 8.62 -5.06 -24.88
C ASN A 435 9.77 -4.24 -25.45
N LYS A 436 10.36 -3.40 -24.60
CA LYS A 436 11.43 -2.46 -24.95
C LYS A 436 12.57 -2.56 -23.94
N ILE A 437 13.77 -2.17 -24.35
CA ILE A 437 14.94 -2.09 -23.48
C ILE A 437 15.53 -0.70 -23.65
N PHE A 438 15.95 -0.08 -22.54
CA PHE A 438 16.75 1.13 -22.54
C PHE A 438 18.07 0.88 -21.83
N TYR A 439 19.16 1.40 -22.38
CA TYR A 439 20.50 1.21 -21.84
C TYR A 439 21.03 2.52 -21.26
N SER A 440 21.66 2.45 -20.10
CA SER A 440 22.44 3.56 -19.56
C SER A 440 23.46 3.07 -18.54
N ILE A 441 24.68 3.57 -18.65
CA ILE A 441 25.73 3.35 -17.64
C ILE A 441 25.46 4.11 -16.33
N LYS A 442 24.55 5.09 -16.34
CA LYS A 442 24.23 5.91 -15.15
C LYS A 442 23.02 5.34 -14.43
N LYS A 443 23.23 4.84 -13.21
CA LYS A 443 22.18 4.27 -12.34
C LYS A 443 21.01 5.24 -12.13
N ASP A 444 21.30 6.50 -11.83
CA ASP A 444 20.26 7.52 -11.60
C ASP A 444 19.38 7.74 -12.84
N ARG A 445 19.97 7.66 -14.03
CA ARG A 445 19.22 7.77 -15.29
C ARG A 445 18.32 6.56 -15.50
N LEU A 446 18.77 5.34 -15.18
CA LEU A 446 17.93 4.15 -15.24
C LEU A 446 16.73 4.27 -14.27
N GLN A 447 16.96 4.74 -13.04
CA GLN A 447 15.90 4.93 -12.06
C GLN A 447 14.92 6.04 -12.45
N TRP A 448 15.41 7.14 -13.01
CA TRP A 448 14.55 8.19 -13.55
C TRP A 448 13.72 7.68 -14.73
N PHE A 449 14.35 6.93 -15.65
CA PHE A 449 13.68 6.34 -16.79
C PHE A 449 12.66 5.28 -16.37
N GLN A 450 12.89 4.57 -15.26
CA GLN A 450 11.91 3.68 -14.63
C GLN A 450 10.61 4.41 -14.31
N LYS A 451 10.70 5.60 -13.70
CA LYS A 451 9.53 6.42 -13.37
C LYS A 451 8.83 6.96 -14.62
N LEU A 452 9.60 7.44 -15.61
CA LEU A 452 9.04 7.88 -16.89
C LEU A 452 8.24 6.74 -17.54
N SER A 453 8.84 5.55 -17.64
CA SER A 453 8.23 4.35 -18.21
C SER A 453 6.98 3.92 -17.43
N TYR A 454 7.06 3.91 -16.09
CA TYR A 454 5.94 3.55 -15.22
C TYR A 454 4.75 4.47 -15.41
N SER A 455 5.01 5.77 -15.57
CA SER A 455 3.97 6.77 -15.81
C SER A 455 3.22 6.58 -17.14
N LEU A 456 3.83 5.89 -18.10
CA LEU A 456 3.23 5.51 -19.38
C LEU A 456 2.58 4.11 -19.35
N GLY A 457 2.47 3.51 -18.15
CA GLY A 457 1.85 2.20 -17.94
C GLY A 457 2.75 1.01 -18.28
N TYR A 458 4.07 1.20 -18.36
CA TYR A 458 5.02 0.10 -18.47
C TYR A 458 5.41 -0.44 -17.10
N HIS A 459 5.32 -1.76 -16.91
CA HIS A 459 6.10 -2.43 -15.88
C HIS A 459 7.57 -2.46 -16.31
N SER A 460 8.48 -2.43 -15.34
CA SER A 460 9.90 -2.38 -15.60
C SER A 460 10.74 -3.15 -14.60
N ILE A 461 11.86 -3.70 -15.08
CA ILE A 461 12.87 -4.40 -14.27
C ILE A 461 14.23 -3.80 -14.61
N ILE A 462 14.94 -3.29 -13.61
CA ILE A 462 16.29 -2.77 -13.76
C ILE A 462 17.28 -3.92 -13.55
N ASN A 463 18.20 -4.10 -14.50
CA ASN A 463 19.38 -4.94 -14.33
C ASN A 463 20.62 -4.04 -14.32
N GLU A 464 21.18 -3.81 -13.13
CA GLU A 464 22.35 -2.96 -12.94
C GLU A 464 23.61 -3.56 -13.60
N GLY A 465 23.73 -4.89 -13.68
CA GLY A 465 24.86 -5.56 -14.32
C GLY A 465 24.91 -5.35 -15.83
N ASP A 466 23.74 -5.31 -16.47
CA ASP A 466 23.62 -5.02 -17.91
C ASP A 466 23.64 -3.52 -18.21
N GLY A 467 23.55 -2.66 -17.19
CA GLY A 467 23.26 -1.23 -17.37
C GLY A 467 21.97 -1.00 -18.15
N ALA A 468 20.93 -1.80 -17.88
CA ALA A 468 19.73 -1.83 -18.70
C ALA A 468 18.44 -1.85 -17.86
N ILE A 469 17.37 -1.32 -18.46
CA ILE A 469 16.00 -1.45 -17.94
C ILE A 469 15.13 -2.13 -18.99
N TYR A 470 14.49 -3.22 -18.57
CA TYR A 470 13.59 -4.04 -19.37
C TYR A 470 12.16 -3.61 -19.12
N LEU A 471 11.43 -3.25 -20.19
CA LEU A 471 10.09 -2.71 -20.12
C LEU A 471 9.07 -3.67 -20.72
N SER A 472 7.90 -3.78 -20.08
CA SER A 472 6.78 -4.58 -20.57
C SER A 472 5.45 -3.89 -20.33
N LYS A 473 4.51 -3.96 -21.28
CA LYS A 473 3.10 -3.55 -21.07
C LYS A 473 2.27 -4.56 -20.25
N ARG A 474 2.94 -5.48 -19.55
CA ARG A 474 2.27 -6.45 -18.67
C ARG A 474 1.64 -5.72 -17.50
N LYS A 475 0.32 -5.80 -17.40
CA LYS A 475 -0.48 -5.15 -16.34
C LYS A 475 -0.44 -5.88 -15.00
N GLU A 476 -0.07 -7.16 -15.00
CA GLU A 476 -0.31 -8.05 -13.87
C GLU A 476 0.80 -9.10 -13.68
N SER A 477 1.12 -9.40 -12.42
CA SER A 477 1.96 -10.53 -12.04
C SER A 477 1.11 -11.62 -11.43
N MET A 478 1.23 -12.83 -11.95
CA MET A 478 0.61 -13.99 -11.34
C MET A 478 1.43 -14.47 -10.15
N ILE A 479 0.76 -14.82 -9.06
CA ILE A 479 1.31 -15.58 -7.96
C ILE A 479 0.93 -17.03 -8.16
N GLN A 480 1.94 -17.88 -8.32
CA GLN A 480 1.80 -19.31 -8.56
C GLN A 480 2.13 -20.08 -7.30
N ARG A 481 1.78 -21.38 -7.28
CA ARG A 481 1.96 -22.27 -6.11
C ARG A 481 3.36 -22.20 -5.49
N GLN A 482 4.42 -22.05 -6.31
CA GLN A 482 5.82 -21.96 -5.86
C GLN A 482 6.15 -20.73 -4.98
N HIS A 483 5.31 -19.69 -5.02
CA HIS A 483 5.44 -18.49 -4.19
C HIS A 483 4.68 -18.61 -2.86
N PHE A 484 3.99 -19.73 -2.64
CA PHE A 484 3.30 -20.07 -1.41
C PHE A 484 4.06 -21.19 -0.70
N ASP A 485 3.99 -21.19 0.63
CA ASP A 485 4.33 -22.35 1.44
C ASP A 485 3.07 -23.22 1.65
N ASN A 486 3.16 -24.23 2.52
CA ASN A 486 2.03 -25.12 2.81
C ASN A 486 0.81 -24.36 3.39
N ASN A 487 1.02 -23.23 4.06
CA ASN A 487 0.00 -22.51 4.84
C ASN A 487 -0.38 -21.11 4.31
N GLY A 488 0.05 -20.73 3.10
CA GLY A 488 -0.24 -19.40 2.53
C GLY A 488 1.00 -18.77 1.88
N LEU A 489 1.02 -17.44 1.77
CA LEU A 489 2.21 -16.73 1.26
C LEU A 489 3.43 -17.08 2.12
N LYS A 490 4.61 -17.09 1.48
CA LYS A 490 5.89 -17.24 2.17
C LYS A 490 6.01 -16.22 3.28
N LYS A 491 6.64 -16.60 4.38
CA LYS A 491 6.87 -15.72 5.53
C LYS A 491 8.35 -15.46 5.72
N GLN A 492 8.68 -14.29 6.22
CA GLN A 492 10.04 -13.86 6.51
C GLN A 492 10.04 -13.11 7.86
N ASN A 493 10.91 -13.53 8.77
CA ASN A 493 11.15 -12.75 9.98
C ASN A 493 11.87 -11.45 9.61
N TYR A 494 11.42 -10.35 10.21
CA TYR A 494 11.91 -9.03 9.87
C TYR A 494 12.11 -8.19 11.14
N SER A 495 13.28 -7.54 11.21
CA SER A 495 13.59 -6.56 12.23
C SER A 495 13.95 -5.25 11.53
N GLY A 496 13.31 -4.16 11.90
CA GLY A 496 13.44 -2.87 11.24
C GLY A 496 12.23 -1.99 11.54
N PHE A 497 12.00 -0.96 10.76
CA PHE A 497 10.75 -0.21 10.85
C PHE A 497 9.69 -0.80 9.93
N VAL A 498 8.44 -0.68 10.35
CA VAL A 498 7.25 -0.97 9.59
C VAL A 498 6.48 0.34 9.43
N TRP A 499 6.08 0.68 8.21
CA TRP A 499 5.52 1.99 7.85
C TRP A 499 4.48 1.93 6.74
N CYS A 500 3.56 2.88 6.67
CA CYS A 500 2.48 2.91 5.67
C CYS A 500 2.17 4.32 5.20
N VAL A 501 1.55 4.44 4.02
CA VAL A 501 1.02 5.72 3.53
C VAL A 501 -0.44 5.58 3.17
N ASN A 502 -1.29 6.41 3.76
CA ASN A 502 -2.72 6.40 3.48
C ASN A 502 -3.06 7.48 2.43
N ASN A 503 -4.13 7.23 1.66
CA ASN A 503 -4.75 8.16 0.71
C ASN A 503 -6.19 7.71 0.42
N LYS A 504 -6.94 8.55 -0.28
CA LYS A 504 -8.37 8.35 -0.60
C LYS A 504 -8.67 7.02 -1.32
N ASN A 505 -7.76 6.47 -2.11
CA ASN A 505 -7.97 5.22 -2.86
C ASN A 505 -7.58 3.98 -2.05
N THR A 506 -6.95 4.18 -0.88
CA THR A 506 -6.59 3.11 0.06
C THR A 506 -5.66 2.04 -0.52
N ASN A 507 -4.90 2.44 -1.55
CA ASN A 507 -3.79 1.72 -2.13
C ASN A 507 -2.70 2.72 -2.59
N PHE A 508 -1.48 2.25 -2.80
CA PHE A 508 -0.37 3.09 -3.26
C PHE A 508 0.63 2.27 -4.07
N VAL A 509 1.41 2.96 -4.89
CA VAL A 509 2.53 2.39 -5.64
C VAL A 509 3.75 2.32 -4.72
N MET A 510 4.26 1.10 -4.52
CA MET A 510 5.48 0.84 -3.78
C MET A 510 6.59 0.25 -4.67
N ARG A 511 7.83 0.39 -4.22
CA ARG A 511 9.01 -0.26 -4.79
C ARG A 511 9.82 -0.91 -3.68
N ARG A 512 10.25 -2.15 -3.90
CA ARG A 512 11.23 -2.85 -3.06
C ARG A 512 12.15 -3.64 -3.96
N ASN A 513 13.46 -3.61 -3.71
CA ASN A 513 14.46 -4.29 -4.56
C ASN A 513 14.33 -3.94 -6.05
N ASN A 514 14.09 -2.66 -6.38
CA ASN A 514 13.82 -2.12 -7.73
C ASN A 514 12.55 -2.65 -8.43
N LEU A 515 11.74 -3.50 -7.78
CA LEU A 515 10.49 -4.02 -8.32
C LEU A 515 9.31 -3.15 -7.88
N ILE A 516 8.58 -2.60 -8.86
CA ILE A 516 7.42 -1.75 -8.63
C ILE A 516 6.15 -2.60 -8.57
N SER A 517 5.30 -2.34 -7.58
CA SER A 517 3.98 -2.97 -7.44
C SER A 517 2.97 -2.04 -6.76
N ILE A 518 1.69 -2.40 -6.82
CA ILE A 518 0.60 -1.63 -6.20
C ILE A 518 0.06 -2.45 -5.01
N THR A 519 -0.17 -1.81 -3.86
CA THR A 519 -0.57 -2.48 -2.60
C THR A 519 -1.55 -1.64 -1.77
N GLY A 520 -2.28 -2.23 -0.80
CA GLY A 520 -3.28 -1.55 0.05
C GLY A 520 -2.78 -1.08 1.44
N ASN A 521 -3.70 -0.87 2.39
CA ASN A 521 -3.46 -0.32 3.77
C ASN A 521 -4.08 -1.20 4.90
N CYS A 522 -3.86 -0.87 6.19
CA CYS A 522 -4.45 -1.53 7.38
C CYS A 522 -5.48 -0.65 8.13
N GLY A 523 -6.31 -1.22 9.03
CA GLY A 523 -7.53 -0.56 9.55
C GLY A 523 -7.93 -0.80 11.02
N PHE A 524 -7.84 0.24 11.87
CA PHE A 524 -8.32 0.28 13.27
C PHE A 524 -9.76 0.77 13.44
N PRO A 525 -10.28 1.82 12.78
CA PRO A 525 -11.64 2.26 13.06
C PRO A 525 -12.74 1.37 12.45
N GLU A 526 -12.35 0.35 11.68
CA GLU A 526 -13.22 -0.69 11.13
C GLU A 526 -13.88 -1.54 12.23
N ASN A 527 -13.17 -1.86 13.32
CA ASN A 527 -13.66 -2.82 14.31
C ASN A 527 -14.79 -2.26 15.20
N MET A 528 -14.57 -1.10 15.82
CA MET A 528 -15.53 -0.44 16.71
C MET A 528 -16.73 0.11 15.91
N GLY A 529 -16.49 0.58 14.68
CA GLY A 529 -17.57 0.83 13.73
C GLY A 529 -18.38 -0.44 13.46
N GLY A 530 -17.73 -1.58 13.25
CA GLY A 530 -18.41 -2.86 13.05
C GLY A 530 -19.28 -3.29 14.25
N PHE A 531 -18.79 -3.12 15.48
CA PHE A 531 -19.60 -3.39 16.68
C PHE A 531 -20.77 -2.41 16.85
N THR A 532 -20.64 -1.19 16.34
CA THR A 532 -21.75 -0.23 16.28
C THR A 532 -22.85 -0.75 15.36
N LEU A 533 -22.49 -1.26 14.18
CA LEU A 533 -23.45 -1.89 13.27
C LEU A 533 -24.06 -3.18 13.87
N LEU A 534 -23.29 -3.96 14.65
CA LEU A 534 -23.82 -5.11 15.39
C LEU A 534 -24.82 -4.68 16.47
N ASN A 535 -24.56 -3.57 17.16
CA ASN A 535 -25.51 -2.98 18.12
C ASN A 535 -26.82 -2.59 17.43
N GLU A 536 -26.75 -1.91 16.28
CA GLU A 536 -27.92 -1.55 15.45
C GLU A 536 -28.71 -2.79 15.00
N TYR A 537 -28.01 -3.84 14.56
CA TYR A 537 -28.63 -5.11 14.17
C TYR A 537 -29.41 -5.76 15.34
N ILE A 538 -28.79 -5.87 16.52
CA ILE A 538 -29.43 -6.45 17.70
C ILE A 538 -30.65 -5.63 18.14
N ALA A 539 -30.52 -4.29 18.12
CA ALA A 539 -31.60 -3.39 18.49
C ALA A 539 -32.81 -3.56 17.57
N ASN A 540 -32.58 -3.61 16.26
CA ASN A 540 -33.60 -3.87 15.26
C ASN A 540 -34.28 -5.23 15.48
N GLU A 541 -33.50 -6.28 15.74
CA GLU A 541 -34.05 -7.61 16.02
C GLU A 541 -34.94 -7.62 17.27
N LEU A 542 -34.59 -6.87 18.32
CA LEU A 542 -35.34 -6.79 19.57
C LEU A 542 -36.50 -5.78 19.53
N GLY A 543 -36.59 -4.93 18.51
CA GLY A 543 -37.58 -3.85 18.44
C GLY A 543 -37.34 -2.75 19.49
N VAL A 544 -36.08 -2.48 19.81
CA VAL A 544 -35.64 -1.44 20.75
C VAL A 544 -34.65 -0.49 20.07
N GLU A 545 -34.20 0.56 20.75
CA GLU A 545 -33.24 1.51 20.18
C GLU A 545 -31.78 1.01 20.30
N PRO A 546 -30.89 1.35 19.34
CA PRO A 546 -29.47 1.17 19.53
C PRO A 546 -28.97 2.07 20.68
N GLY A 547 -28.05 1.57 21.47
CA GLY A 547 -27.56 2.22 22.69
C GLY A 547 -26.05 2.38 22.75
N PRO A 548 -25.52 2.72 23.93
CA PRO A 548 -24.10 2.91 24.13
C PRO A 548 -23.26 1.65 23.86
N LEU A 549 -22.02 1.87 23.41
CA LEU A 549 -20.98 0.84 23.44
C LEU A 549 -20.15 1.02 24.71
N THR A 550 -19.83 -0.07 25.39
CA THR A 550 -18.80 -0.10 26.43
C THR A 550 -17.64 -0.95 25.95
N PHE A 551 -16.43 -0.66 26.40
CA PHE A 551 -15.27 -1.46 26.03
C PHE A 551 -14.29 -1.61 27.19
N TYR A 552 -13.52 -2.69 27.15
CA TYR A 552 -12.42 -2.97 28.05
C TYR A 552 -11.28 -3.66 27.29
N SER A 553 -10.05 -3.27 27.57
CA SER A 553 -8.82 -3.95 27.16
C SER A 553 -7.81 -3.95 28.31
N GLN A 554 -7.21 -5.11 28.58
CA GLN A 554 -6.09 -5.24 29.52
C GLN A 554 -4.74 -4.79 28.90
N GLY A 555 -4.73 -4.36 27.65
CA GLY A 555 -3.54 -3.84 26.97
C GLY A 555 -3.93 -3.17 25.67
N LEU A 556 -3.98 -1.84 25.65
CA LEU A 556 -4.16 -1.08 24.41
C LEU A 556 -2.79 -0.60 23.94
N HIS A 557 -2.39 -1.03 22.74
CA HIS A 557 -1.08 -0.71 22.19
C HIS A 557 -1.19 0.42 21.19
N CYS A 558 -0.38 1.45 21.41
CA CYS A 558 -0.26 2.59 20.52
C CYS A 558 1.16 2.62 19.94
N TYR A 559 1.24 2.71 18.62
CA TYR A 559 2.48 2.76 17.85
C TYR A 559 2.78 4.22 17.45
N GLY A 560 4.05 4.51 17.14
CA GLY A 560 4.58 5.89 17.07
C GLY A 560 3.79 6.90 16.23
N PHE A 561 3.10 6.49 15.18
CA PHE A 561 2.29 7.39 14.34
C PHE A 561 1.01 7.90 15.01
N GLN A 562 0.40 7.10 15.88
CA GLN A 562 -0.84 7.48 16.58
C GLN A 562 -0.57 8.58 17.60
N ILE A 563 0.66 8.64 18.09
CA ILE A 563 1.15 9.69 18.99
C ILE A 563 1.20 11.04 18.28
N ASP A 564 1.55 11.10 17.00
CA ASP A 564 1.60 12.37 16.26
C ASP A 564 0.21 12.90 15.93
N ILE A 565 -0.76 12.00 15.68
CA ILE A 565 -2.20 12.34 15.58
C ILE A 565 -2.69 13.01 16.88
N VAL A 566 -2.29 12.48 18.04
CA VAL A 566 -2.61 13.06 19.36
C VAL A 566 -1.97 14.42 19.55
N LYS A 567 -0.70 14.58 19.17
CA LYS A 567 -0.03 15.87 19.29
C LYS A 567 -0.72 16.97 18.48
N GLU A 568 -1.23 16.64 17.29
CA GLU A 568 -2.00 17.62 16.49
C GLU A 568 -3.42 17.84 17.01
N TYR A 569 -4.07 16.80 17.55
CA TYR A 569 -5.37 16.92 18.21
C TYR A 569 -5.29 17.82 19.45
N LEU A 570 -4.32 17.58 20.34
CA LEU A 570 -4.09 18.35 21.58
C LEU A 570 -3.60 19.78 21.34
N ARG A 571 -3.22 20.17 20.10
CA ARG A 571 -2.91 21.56 19.75
C ARG A 571 -4.16 22.38 19.40
N LYS A 572 -5.31 21.73 19.22
CA LYS A 572 -6.59 22.37 18.86
C LYS A 572 -7.50 22.63 20.07
N GLU A 573 -7.22 22.02 21.21
CA GLU A 573 -7.75 22.40 22.53
C GLU A 573 -6.83 23.42 23.20
#